data_AF-A0A847NIY7-F1
#
_entry.id   AF-A0A847NIY7-F1
#
_cell.length_a   1.000
_cell.length_b   1.000
_cell.length_c   1.000
_cell.angle_alpha   90.00
_cell.angle_beta   90.00
_cell.angle_gamma   90.00
#
_symmetry.space_group_name_H-M   'P 1'
#
loop_
_entity.id
_entity.type
_entity.pdbx_description
1 polymer ?
#
loop_
_entity_poly.entity_id
_entity_poly.type
_entity_poly.pdbx_seq_one_letter_code
_entity_poly.pdbx_strand_id
1 'polypeptide(L)'
;MKEINLNGKSPDIAEENIKKLRQIFPDVFTEDKVDFEKLQQVLGNYVEDSNERYNFTWNGKGRALRLSQTPSLGTLRPCKEESKDWDTTQNLYIEGDNLEVLKLLQKSYHGKVKMIYIDPPYNTGKDFVYPDNFHDSLENYKKITGQVDSEGNRISTNTEASGRYHTDWLNMMYPRLRLARNLLTDDGVIFISIDDNEVDNLKKICNELFGE
;
A
#
# COMPACT_ATOMS: atom_id res chain seq x y z
N MET A 1 -19.17 26.43 13.99
CA MET A 1 -19.16 24.96 14.07
C MET A 1 -19.20 24.43 12.64
N LYS A 2 -18.15 23.76 12.16
CA LYS A 2 -18.19 23.08 10.85
C LYS A 2 -18.84 21.71 11.08
N GLU A 3 -20.02 21.50 10.50
CA GLU A 3 -20.65 20.18 10.44
C GLU A 3 -19.71 19.23 9.69
N ILE A 4 -19.23 18.20 10.40
CA ILE A 4 -18.46 17.12 9.79
C ILE A 4 -19.49 16.09 9.34
N ASN A 5 -19.91 16.20 8.08
CA ASN A 5 -20.77 15.21 7.46
C ASN A 5 -19.97 13.90 7.31
N LEU A 6 -20.23 12.92 8.19
CA LEU A 6 -19.56 11.63 8.24
C LEU A 6 -20.10 10.71 7.14
N ASN A 7 -19.62 10.89 5.91
CA ASN A 7 -19.72 9.83 4.91
C ASN A 7 -18.76 8.70 5.31
N GLY A 8 -19.27 7.48 5.50
CA GLY A 8 -18.49 6.30 5.93
C GLY A 8 -17.47 5.79 4.91
N LYS A 9 -16.93 6.68 4.07
CA LYS A 9 -15.87 6.40 3.11
C LYS A 9 -14.55 6.94 3.67
N SER A 10 -13.49 6.15 3.51
CA SER A 10 -12.14 6.65 3.78
C SER A 10 -11.77 7.82 2.84
N PRO A 11 -10.86 8.72 3.24
CA PRO A 11 -10.46 9.85 2.40
C PRO A 11 -9.86 9.38 1.06
N ASP A 12 -10.25 10.03 -0.03
CA ASP A 12 -9.58 9.86 -1.31
C ASP A 12 -8.25 10.62 -1.28
N ILE A 13 -7.17 9.89 -1.03
CA ILE A 13 -5.81 10.44 -0.95
C ILE A 13 -5.43 11.11 -2.28
N ALA A 14 -5.89 10.59 -3.42
CA ALA A 14 -5.59 11.20 -4.71
C ALA A 14 -6.30 12.55 -4.84
N GLU A 15 -7.57 12.64 -4.43
CA GLU A 15 -8.32 13.89 -4.42
C GLU A 15 -7.70 14.94 -3.48
N GLU A 16 -7.27 14.53 -2.28
CA GLU A 16 -6.58 15.42 -1.34
C GLU A 16 -5.23 15.92 -1.90
N ASN A 17 -4.45 15.05 -2.53
CA ASN A 17 -3.19 15.44 -3.15
C ASN A 17 -3.40 16.39 -4.33
N ILE A 18 -4.44 16.15 -5.15
CA ILE A 18 -4.82 17.06 -6.23
C ILE A 18 -5.23 18.42 -5.68
N LYS A 19 -5.98 18.48 -4.56
CA LYS A 19 -6.34 19.74 -3.89
C LYS A 19 -5.10 20.49 -3.40
N LYS A 20 -4.15 19.81 -2.75
CA LYS A 20 -2.88 20.42 -2.32
C LYS A 20 -2.07 20.93 -3.51
N LEU A 21 -1.98 20.13 -4.58
CA LEU A 21 -1.28 20.53 -5.80
C LEU A 21 -1.92 21.77 -6.43
N ARG A 22 -3.25 21.86 -6.46
CA ARG A 22 -3.99 23.04 -6.96
C ARG A 22 -3.77 24.28 -6.11
N GLN A 23 -3.60 24.13 -4.80
CA GLN A 23 -3.27 25.25 -3.91
C GLN A 23 -1.87 25.81 -4.18
N ILE A 24 -0.91 24.95 -4.53
CA ILE A 24 0.49 25.34 -4.75
C ILE A 24 0.70 25.82 -6.19
N PHE A 25 0.10 25.15 -7.17
CA PHE A 25 0.27 25.39 -8.60
C PHE A 25 -1.10 25.52 -9.31
N PRO A 26 -1.86 26.60 -9.09
CA PRO A 26 -3.18 26.76 -9.68
C PRO A 26 -3.13 26.83 -11.22
N ASP A 27 -2.11 27.48 -11.78
CA ASP A 27 -1.96 27.74 -13.22
C ASP A 27 -1.66 26.49 -14.05
N VAL A 28 -1.29 25.40 -13.36
CA VAL A 28 -1.00 24.08 -13.95
C VAL A 28 -2.29 23.30 -14.22
N PHE A 29 -3.45 23.74 -13.74
CA PHE A 29 -4.71 23.05 -13.99
C PHE A 29 -5.43 23.59 -15.23
N THR A 30 -5.80 22.69 -16.14
CA THR A 30 -6.63 22.98 -17.31
C THR A 30 -7.83 22.03 -17.30
N GLU A 31 -9.07 22.55 -17.33
CA GLU A 31 -10.31 21.73 -17.31
C GLU A 31 -10.34 20.67 -16.19
N ASP A 32 -9.99 21.07 -14.97
CA ASP A 32 -9.88 20.21 -13.78
C ASP A 32 -8.83 19.08 -13.84
N LYS A 33 -8.01 19.02 -14.89
CA LYS A 33 -6.88 18.09 -15.02
C LYS A 33 -5.54 18.81 -14.87
N VAL A 34 -4.52 18.06 -14.45
CA VAL A 34 -3.13 18.57 -14.35
C VAL A 34 -2.51 18.59 -15.75
N ASP A 35 -2.05 19.77 -16.17
CA ASP A 35 -1.29 19.98 -17.39
C ASP A 35 0.21 19.78 -17.09
N PHE A 36 0.74 18.60 -17.45
CA PHE A 36 2.13 18.25 -17.15
C PHE A 36 3.15 19.14 -17.86
N GLU A 37 2.83 19.65 -19.06
CA GLU A 37 3.73 20.56 -19.78
C GLU A 37 3.85 21.89 -19.03
N LYS A 38 2.72 22.44 -18.58
CA LYS A 38 2.74 23.65 -17.71
C LYS A 38 3.42 23.39 -16.38
N LEU A 39 3.22 22.23 -15.76
CA LEU A 39 3.90 21.87 -14.52
C LEU A 39 5.42 21.86 -14.72
N GLN A 40 5.89 21.26 -15.82
CA GLN A 40 7.30 21.24 -16.17
C GLN A 40 7.84 22.66 -16.42
N GLN A 41 7.10 23.50 -17.12
CA GLN A 41 7.47 24.90 -17.34
C GLN A 41 7.56 25.70 -16.03
N VAL A 42 6.62 25.50 -15.11
CA VAL A 42 6.59 26.17 -13.80
C VAL A 42 7.74 25.69 -12.91
N LEU A 43 8.04 24.40 -12.92
CA LEU A 43 9.15 23.83 -12.17
C LEU A 43 10.51 24.13 -12.82
N GLY A 44 10.56 24.46 -14.11
CA GLY A 44 11.75 24.93 -14.81
C GLY A 44 12.97 24.01 -14.61
N ASN A 45 14.05 24.56 -14.04
CA ASN A 45 15.32 23.85 -13.81
C ASN A 45 15.25 22.77 -12.71
N TYR A 46 14.13 22.64 -11.98
CA TYR A 46 13.90 21.56 -11.03
C TYR A 46 13.29 20.31 -11.67
N VAL A 47 13.04 20.35 -12.99
CA VAL A 47 12.64 19.18 -13.78
C VAL A 47 13.91 18.48 -14.25
N GLU A 48 14.20 17.31 -13.69
CA GLU A 48 15.30 16.48 -14.16
C GLU A 48 14.94 15.72 -15.43
N ASP A 49 15.90 15.65 -16.36
CA ASP A 49 15.77 14.93 -17.62
C ASP A 49 15.86 13.41 -17.38
N SER A 50 14.78 12.70 -17.69
CA SER A 50 14.43 11.40 -17.10
C SER A 50 15.23 10.19 -17.61
N ASN A 51 16.20 10.38 -18.51
CA ASN A 51 16.72 9.26 -19.30
C ASN A 51 17.74 8.35 -18.59
N GLU A 52 18.27 8.72 -17.41
CA GLU A 52 19.34 7.94 -16.74
C GLU A 52 19.13 7.69 -15.24
N ARG A 53 17.89 7.72 -14.73
CA ARG A 53 17.64 7.34 -13.33
C ARG A 53 17.44 5.83 -13.18
N TYR A 54 18.10 5.24 -12.19
CA TYR A 54 17.78 3.90 -11.70
C TYR A 54 16.30 3.89 -11.23
N ASN A 55 15.45 3.15 -11.93
CA ASN A 55 14.03 3.04 -11.60
C ASN A 55 13.73 1.60 -11.18
N PHE A 56 13.37 1.41 -9.90
CA PHE A 56 12.94 0.12 -9.42
C PHE A 56 11.53 -0.18 -9.95
N THR A 57 11.43 -1.07 -10.95
CA THR A 57 10.17 -1.40 -11.62
C THR A 57 9.91 -2.90 -11.59
N TRP A 58 8.64 -3.27 -11.44
CA TRP A 58 8.17 -4.67 -11.50
C TRP A 58 6.76 -4.74 -12.09
N ASN A 59 6.35 -5.93 -12.52
CA ASN A 59 5.02 -6.14 -13.08
C ASN A 59 3.94 -5.99 -11.99
N GLY A 60 2.98 -5.07 -12.18
CA GLY A 60 1.92 -4.84 -11.19
C GLY A 60 2.15 -3.63 -10.27
N LYS A 61 3.33 -2.99 -10.29
CA LYS A 61 3.61 -1.76 -9.53
C LYS A 61 2.53 -0.68 -9.67
N GLY A 62 2.06 -0.44 -10.89
CA GLY A 62 0.98 0.53 -11.14
C GLY A 62 -0.36 0.13 -10.50
N ARG A 63 -0.68 -1.16 -10.44
CA ARG A 63 -1.88 -1.68 -9.74
C ARG A 63 -1.71 -1.55 -8.23
N ALA A 64 -0.55 -1.93 -7.70
CA ALA A 64 -0.20 -1.78 -6.29
C ALA A 64 -0.32 -0.32 -5.82
N LEU A 65 0.17 0.64 -6.62
CA LEU A 65 0.01 2.06 -6.36
C LEU A 65 -1.49 2.46 -6.29
N ARG A 66 -2.30 2.06 -7.27
CA ARG A 66 -3.74 2.33 -7.29
C ARG A 66 -4.47 1.75 -6.08
N LEU A 67 -4.10 0.54 -5.64
CA LEU A 67 -4.71 -0.09 -4.46
C LEU A 67 -4.53 0.77 -3.21
N SER A 68 -3.35 1.38 -3.02
CA SER A 68 -3.09 2.27 -1.88
C SER A 68 -3.77 3.65 -1.99
N GLN A 69 -4.31 4.01 -3.15
CA GLN A 69 -5.05 5.26 -3.36
C GLN A 69 -6.56 5.03 -3.36
N THR A 70 -7.01 3.79 -3.59
CA THR A 70 -8.43 3.45 -3.65
C THR A 70 -9.04 3.53 -2.25
N PRO A 71 -10.11 4.32 -2.05
CA PRO A 71 -10.81 4.37 -0.78
C PRO A 71 -11.34 2.99 -0.37
N SER A 72 -11.16 2.63 0.89
CA SER A 72 -11.87 1.53 1.52
C SER A 72 -13.37 1.81 1.58
N LEU A 73 -14.15 0.77 1.26
CA LEU A 73 -15.61 0.70 1.45
C LEU A 73 -16.00 0.07 2.81
N GLY A 74 -15.01 -0.40 3.58
CA GLY A 74 -15.21 -1.04 4.87
C GLY A 74 -15.50 -0.03 5.99
N THR A 75 -15.91 -0.55 7.14
CA THR A 75 -16.05 0.21 8.38
C THR A 75 -15.61 -0.65 9.56
N LEU A 76 -15.05 -0.02 10.59
CA LEU A 76 -14.67 -0.72 11.82
C LEU A 76 -15.91 -0.92 12.69
N ARG A 77 -16.11 -2.15 13.17
CA ARG A 77 -17.19 -2.50 14.09
C ARG A 77 -16.62 -2.72 15.49
N PRO A 78 -17.06 -1.93 16.49
CA PRO A 78 -16.74 -2.17 17.91
C PRO A 78 -17.13 -3.59 18.35
N CYS A 79 -16.20 -4.32 18.97
CA CYS A 79 -16.47 -5.62 19.62
C CYS A 79 -16.27 -5.49 21.14
N LYS A 80 -17.29 -5.01 21.85
CA LYS A 80 -17.20 -4.75 23.30
C LYS A 80 -17.01 -6.01 24.13
N GLU A 81 -17.64 -7.11 23.71
CA GLU A 81 -17.67 -8.38 24.45
C GLU A 81 -16.29 -9.01 24.55
N GLU A 82 -15.46 -8.88 23.51
CA GLU A 82 -14.09 -9.41 23.48
C GLU A 82 -13.04 -8.36 23.90
N SER A 83 -13.47 -7.13 24.14
CA SER A 83 -12.56 -6.06 24.54
C SER A 83 -12.28 -6.11 26.03
N LYS A 84 -11.00 -5.97 26.38
CA LYS A 84 -10.57 -5.79 27.76
C LYS A 84 -10.50 -4.31 28.10
N ASP A 85 -11.03 -3.93 29.27
CA ASP A 85 -10.98 -2.57 29.81
C ASP A 85 -11.54 -1.51 28.83
N TRP A 86 -12.71 -1.78 28.22
CA TRP A 86 -13.31 -1.02 27.12
C TRP A 86 -13.26 0.51 27.27
N ASP A 87 -13.59 1.02 28.45
CA ASP A 87 -13.69 2.47 28.70
C ASP A 87 -12.35 3.14 29.03
N THR A 88 -11.30 2.37 29.36
CA THR A 88 -10.02 2.90 29.87
C THR A 88 -8.80 2.50 29.05
N THR A 89 -8.89 1.44 28.25
CA THR A 89 -7.77 1.00 27.41
C THR A 89 -7.41 2.05 26.36
N GLN A 90 -6.12 2.29 26.20
CA GLN A 90 -5.57 3.10 25.10
C GLN A 90 -5.03 2.21 23.97
N ASN A 91 -5.16 0.89 24.12
CA ASN A 91 -4.68 -0.08 23.14
C ASN A 91 -5.82 -0.52 22.23
N LEU A 92 -5.50 -0.70 20.94
CA LEU A 92 -6.44 -1.15 19.93
C LEU A 92 -5.96 -2.48 19.33
N TYR A 93 -6.90 -3.40 19.18
CA TYR A 93 -6.75 -4.61 18.37
C TYR A 93 -7.79 -4.56 17.26
N ILE A 94 -7.36 -4.73 16.01
CA ILE A 94 -8.23 -4.65 14.84
C ILE A 94 -8.04 -5.92 14.03
N GLU A 95 -9.14 -6.64 13.79
CA GLU A 95 -9.17 -7.83 12.95
C GLU A 95 -9.61 -7.47 11.53
N GLY A 96 -8.87 -7.96 10.53
CA GLY A 96 -9.17 -7.77 9.11
C GLY A 96 -7.93 -7.82 8.23
N ASP A 97 -8.13 -7.68 6.92
CA ASP A 97 -7.01 -7.47 6.00
C ASP A 97 -6.31 -6.15 6.32
N ASN A 98 -5.00 -6.21 6.52
CA ASN A 98 -4.20 -5.08 6.98
C ASN A 98 -4.17 -3.93 5.96
N LEU A 99 -4.29 -4.18 4.66
CA LEU A 99 -4.34 -3.12 3.66
C LEU A 99 -5.63 -2.30 3.82
N GLU A 100 -6.77 -2.96 4.00
CA GLU A 100 -8.04 -2.28 4.27
C GLU A 100 -8.05 -1.55 5.62
N VAL A 101 -7.52 -2.18 6.67
CA VAL A 101 -7.40 -1.53 7.99
C VAL A 101 -6.51 -0.29 7.91
N LEU A 102 -5.35 -0.37 7.25
CA LEU A 102 -4.44 0.77 7.09
C LEU A 102 -5.10 1.94 6.36
N LYS A 103 -5.96 1.68 5.35
CA LYS A 103 -6.75 2.72 4.67
C LYS A 103 -7.72 3.42 5.62
N LEU A 104 -8.43 2.66 6.46
CA LEU A 104 -9.37 3.21 7.44
C LEU A 104 -8.65 4.07 8.50
N LEU A 105 -7.46 3.66 8.92
CA LEU A 105 -6.65 4.38 9.89
C LEU A 105 -6.10 5.71 9.37
N GLN A 106 -5.98 5.89 8.05
CA GLN A 106 -5.45 7.14 7.46
C GLN A 106 -6.18 8.38 7.99
N LYS A 107 -7.50 8.34 8.14
CA LYS A 107 -8.28 9.51 8.57
C LYS A 107 -7.94 9.97 9.99
N SER A 108 -7.72 9.03 10.89
CA SER A 108 -7.60 9.31 12.34
C SER A 108 -6.15 9.38 12.81
N TYR A 109 -5.25 8.65 12.15
CA TYR A 109 -3.87 8.41 12.60
C TYR A 109 -2.78 8.89 11.63
N HIS A 110 -3.14 9.62 10.57
CA HIS A 110 -2.14 10.25 9.68
C HIS A 110 -1.16 11.10 10.47
N GLY A 111 0.14 10.83 10.32
CA GLY A 111 1.21 11.57 10.99
C GLY A 111 1.23 11.46 12.51
N LYS A 112 0.71 10.37 13.10
CA LYS A 112 0.59 10.21 14.57
C LYS A 112 1.32 9.01 15.16
N VAL A 113 1.81 8.11 14.32
CA VAL A 113 2.47 6.87 14.76
C VAL A 113 3.96 7.14 14.92
N LYS A 114 4.50 6.91 16.12
CA LYS A 114 5.93 7.15 16.41
C LYS A 114 6.82 5.99 15.94
N MET A 115 6.31 4.76 16.05
CA MET A 115 7.07 3.55 15.73
C MET A 115 6.14 2.52 15.10
N ILE A 116 6.60 1.89 14.02
CA ILE A 116 5.97 0.71 13.43
C ILE A 116 6.96 -0.44 13.51
N TYR A 117 6.50 -1.61 13.94
CA TYR A 117 7.23 -2.87 13.82
C TYR A 117 6.36 -3.86 13.06
N ILE A 118 6.91 -4.51 12.04
CA ILE A 118 6.23 -5.56 11.28
C ILE A 118 7.16 -6.76 11.04
N ASP A 119 6.54 -7.94 10.98
CA ASP A 119 7.18 -9.20 10.65
C ASP A 119 6.42 -9.83 9.46
N PRO A 120 6.64 -9.32 8.23
CA PRO A 120 5.95 -9.82 7.04
C PRO A 120 6.40 -11.24 6.71
N PRO A 121 5.68 -11.98 5.85
CA PRO A 121 6.14 -13.27 5.36
C PRO A 121 7.44 -13.12 4.56
N TYR A 122 8.42 -13.98 4.82
CA TYR A 122 9.78 -13.85 4.26
C TYR A 122 9.93 -14.40 2.84
N ASN A 123 8.87 -14.98 2.28
CA ASN A 123 8.90 -15.52 0.93
C ASN A 123 9.94 -16.66 0.76
N THR A 124 9.95 -17.66 1.65
CA THR A 124 10.93 -18.77 1.62
C THR A 124 10.56 -19.94 0.69
N GLY A 125 9.66 -19.73 -0.28
CA GLY A 125 9.19 -20.75 -1.22
C GLY A 125 8.22 -21.81 -0.69
N LYS A 126 8.03 -21.92 0.63
CA LYS A 126 7.18 -22.97 1.23
C LYS A 126 5.71 -22.61 1.40
N ASP A 127 5.35 -21.33 1.56
CA ASP A 127 3.98 -20.95 1.96
C ASP A 127 3.48 -19.57 1.52
N PHE A 128 4.07 -18.90 0.53
CA PHE A 128 3.54 -17.60 0.10
C PHE A 128 2.48 -17.73 -1.00
N VAL A 129 1.21 -17.73 -0.58
CA VAL A 129 0.04 -17.49 -1.45
C VAL A 129 -0.83 -16.44 -0.77
N TYR A 130 -0.65 -15.17 -1.13
CA TYR A 130 -1.51 -14.07 -0.67
C TYR A 130 -2.39 -13.60 -1.83
N PRO A 131 -3.68 -14.00 -1.90
CA PRO A 131 -4.57 -13.50 -2.93
C PRO A 131 -4.99 -12.07 -2.58
N ASP A 132 -4.35 -11.07 -3.19
CA ASP A 132 -4.76 -9.65 -3.10
C ASP A 132 -6.16 -9.38 -3.70
N ASN A 133 -6.86 -10.40 -4.21
CA ASN A 133 -8.20 -10.32 -4.78
C ASN A 133 -9.16 -11.26 -4.01
N PHE A 134 -9.71 -10.80 -2.88
CA PHE A 134 -10.73 -11.56 -2.12
C PHE A 134 -12.08 -11.71 -2.85
N HIS A 135 -12.25 -11.09 -4.04
CA HIS A 135 -13.40 -11.30 -4.91
C HIS A 135 -13.27 -12.53 -5.81
N ASP A 136 -12.04 -13.03 -6.04
CA ASP A 136 -11.84 -14.27 -6.79
C ASP A 136 -11.71 -15.42 -5.79
N SER A 137 -12.49 -16.50 -6.02
CA SER A 137 -12.35 -17.70 -5.22
C SER A 137 -10.91 -18.19 -5.28
N LEU A 138 -10.41 -18.70 -4.14
CA LEU A 138 -9.07 -19.29 -4.01
C LEU A 138 -8.80 -20.35 -5.11
N GLU A 139 -9.86 -21.00 -5.61
CA GLU A 139 -9.87 -21.91 -6.76
C GLU A 139 -9.54 -21.25 -8.10
N ASN A 140 -10.15 -20.11 -8.42
CA ASN A 140 -9.89 -19.39 -9.67
C ASN A 140 -8.46 -18.88 -9.74
N TYR A 141 -7.94 -18.37 -8.63
CA TYR A 141 -6.54 -17.94 -8.55
C TYR A 141 -5.57 -19.11 -8.79
N LYS A 142 -5.79 -20.25 -8.14
CA LYS A 142 -4.96 -21.46 -8.31
C LYS A 142 -4.94 -21.98 -9.75
N LYS A 143 -6.07 -21.89 -10.48
CA LYS A 143 -6.14 -22.25 -11.90
C LYS A 143 -5.39 -21.26 -12.79
N ILE A 144 -5.52 -19.96 -12.52
CA ILE A 144 -4.87 -18.90 -13.32
C ILE A 144 -3.35 -18.86 -13.11
N THR A 145 -2.88 -19.13 -11.88
CA THR A 145 -1.44 -19.17 -11.56
C THR A 145 -0.76 -20.48 -11.94
N GLY A 146 -1.51 -21.47 -12.46
CA GLY A 146 -0.98 -22.78 -12.86
C GLY A 146 -0.60 -23.67 -11.67
N GLN A 147 -1.10 -23.37 -10.48
CA GLN A 147 -0.83 -24.12 -9.25
C GLN A 147 -1.73 -25.36 -9.09
N VAL A 148 -2.82 -25.44 -9.87
CA VAL A 148 -3.62 -26.65 -10.03
C VAL A 148 -3.88 -26.94 -11.50
N ASP A 149 -3.91 -28.22 -11.86
CA ASP A 149 -4.35 -28.65 -13.19
C ASP A 149 -5.89 -28.53 -13.34
N SER A 150 -6.39 -28.87 -14.52
CA SER A 150 -7.83 -28.91 -14.81
C SER A 150 -8.63 -29.88 -13.93
N GLU A 151 -7.96 -30.78 -13.22
CA GLU A 151 -8.54 -31.81 -12.35
C GLU A 151 -8.40 -31.47 -10.85
N GLY A 152 -7.79 -30.34 -10.51
CA GLY A 152 -7.65 -29.86 -9.13
C GLY A 152 -6.43 -30.40 -8.38
N ASN A 153 -5.53 -31.12 -9.06
CA ASN A 153 -4.30 -31.63 -8.45
C ASN A 153 -3.27 -30.51 -8.33
N ARG A 154 -2.58 -30.42 -7.19
CA ARG A 154 -1.53 -29.41 -6.94
C ARG A 154 -0.34 -29.67 -7.87
N ILE A 155 -0.08 -28.74 -8.80
CA ILE A 155 1.17 -28.73 -9.55
C ILE A 155 2.21 -28.03 -8.67
N SER A 156 3.01 -28.82 -7.94
CA SER A 156 4.17 -28.29 -7.22
C SER A 156 5.28 -27.98 -8.20
N THR A 157 5.36 -26.72 -8.67
CA THR A 157 6.59 -26.20 -9.30
C THR A 157 6.58 -24.67 -9.30
N ASN A 158 6.49 -24.07 -8.11
CA ASN A 158 7.05 -22.73 -7.93
C ASN A 158 8.57 -22.90 -7.76
N THR A 159 9.28 -23.10 -8.88
CA THR A 159 10.74 -22.98 -8.89
C THR A 159 11.12 -21.55 -8.52
N GLU A 160 12.07 -21.40 -7.59
CA GLU A 160 12.71 -20.13 -7.17
C GLU A 160 13.11 -19.23 -8.35
N ALA A 161 13.33 -19.83 -9.53
CA ALA A 161 13.73 -19.15 -10.76
C ALA A 161 12.64 -18.28 -11.44
N SER A 162 11.39 -18.26 -10.97
CA SER A 162 10.38 -17.40 -11.60
C SER A 162 10.31 -16.03 -10.90
N GLY A 163 10.75 -14.97 -11.57
CA GLY A 163 10.63 -13.58 -11.08
C GLY A 163 9.19 -13.11 -10.74
N ARG A 164 8.19 -13.96 -11.00
CA ARG A 164 6.81 -13.81 -10.54
C ARG A 164 6.69 -13.86 -9.01
N TYR A 165 7.56 -14.62 -8.34
CA TYR A 165 7.48 -14.82 -6.89
C TYR A 165 7.82 -13.55 -6.10
N HIS A 166 8.92 -12.89 -6.44
CA HIS A 166 9.26 -11.57 -5.90
C HIS A 166 8.22 -10.53 -6.31
N THR A 167 7.71 -10.60 -7.53
CA THR A 167 6.67 -9.69 -8.04
C THR A 167 5.40 -9.72 -7.19
N ASP A 168 4.93 -10.90 -6.80
CA ASP A 168 3.74 -11.05 -5.98
C ASP A 168 3.95 -10.50 -4.56
N TRP A 169 5.11 -10.76 -3.97
CA TRP A 169 5.48 -10.21 -2.67
C TRP A 169 5.58 -8.67 -2.70
N LEU A 170 6.21 -8.12 -3.75
CA LEU A 170 6.28 -6.68 -3.99
C LEU A 170 4.89 -6.06 -4.15
N ASN A 171 3.99 -6.70 -4.91
CA ASN A 171 2.61 -6.26 -5.10
C ASN A 171 1.83 -6.23 -3.78
N MET A 172 2.08 -7.19 -2.89
CA MET A 172 1.48 -7.23 -1.55
C MET A 172 2.07 -6.14 -0.64
N MET A 173 3.40 -6.04 -0.54
CA MET A 173 4.07 -5.19 0.46
C MET A 173 4.02 -3.70 0.11
N TYR A 174 4.20 -3.35 -1.16
CA TYR A 174 4.28 -1.96 -1.60
C TYR A 174 3.09 -1.07 -1.15
N PRO A 175 1.81 -1.45 -1.37
CA PRO A 175 0.69 -0.61 -0.96
C PRO A 175 0.58 -0.49 0.57
N ARG A 176 0.95 -1.55 1.30
CA ARG A 176 0.91 -1.61 2.77
C ARG A 176 1.96 -0.68 3.38
N LEU A 177 3.21 -0.77 2.91
CA LEU A 177 4.29 0.12 3.34
C LEU A 177 4.02 1.59 2.99
N ARG A 178 3.42 1.84 1.82
CA ARG A 178 3.05 3.21 1.42
C ARG A 178 2.01 3.82 2.36
N LEU A 179 1.00 3.05 2.77
CA LEU A 179 0.02 3.52 3.75
C LEU A 179 0.59 3.63 5.17
N ALA A 180 1.47 2.71 5.55
CA ALA A 180 2.18 2.75 6.84
C ALA A 180 3.02 4.04 6.98
N ARG A 181 3.72 4.43 5.91
CA ARG A 181 4.47 5.70 5.86
C ARG A 181 3.61 6.91 6.21
N ASN A 182 2.41 7.01 5.66
CA ASN A 182 1.52 8.14 5.93
C ASN A 182 1.07 8.23 7.39
N LEU A 183 1.09 7.11 8.13
CA LEU A 183 0.73 7.08 9.54
C LEU A 183 1.88 7.57 10.42
N LEU A 184 3.14 7.45 9.98
CA LEU A 184 4.30 7.84 10.76
C LEU A 184 4.39 9.36 10.95
N THR A 185 4.83 9.78 12.13
CA THR A 185 5.30 11.16 12.37
C THR A 185 6.54 11.46 11.53
N ASP A 186 6.88 12.75 11.34
CA ASP A 186 8.08 13.16 10.59
C ASP A 186 9.39 12.60 11.19
N ASP A 187 9.41 12.35 12.50
CA ASP A 187 10.50 11.74 13.26
C ASP A 187 10.23 10.26 13.62
N GLY A 188 9.23 9.66 12.96
CA GLY A 188 8.81 8.28 13.20
C GLY A 188 9.73 7.28 12.54
N VAL A 189 9.76 6.05 13.08
CA VAL A 189 10.63 4.98 12.58
C VAL A 189 9.83 3.71 12.28
N ILE A 190 10.26 2.96 11.27
CA ILE A 190 9.71 1.65 10.93
C ILE A 190 10.82 0.59 10.98
N PHE A 191 10.53 -0.51 11.67
CA PHE A 191 11.37 -1.70 11.74
C PHE A 191 10.64 -2.84 11.05
N ILE A 192 11.34 -3.55 10.16
CA ILE A 192 10.79 -4.62 9.34
C ILE A 192 11.73 -5.81 9.45
N SER A 193 11.25 -6.91 10.01
CA SER A 193 11.98 -8.17 10.04
C SER A 193 11.91 -8.83 8.66
N ILE A 194 13.04 -9.34 8.18
CA ILE A 194 13.13 -10.04 6.89
C ILE A 194 14.36 -10.96 6.89
N ASP A 195 14.33 -12.00 6.05
CA ASP A 195 15.49 -12.82 5.73
C ASP A 195 16.14 -12.42 4.40
N ASP A 196 17.07 -13.25 3.92
CA ASP A 196 17.85 -13.06 2.71
C ASP A 196 17.03 -13.15 1.40
N ASN A 197 15.82 -13.72 1.41
CA ASN A 197 15.02 -13.91 0.20
C ASN A 197 14.48 -12.59 -0.37
N GLU A 198 14.10 -11.66 0.50
CA GLU A 198 13.44 -10.40 0.11
C GLU A 198 14.13 -9.14 0.63
N VAL A 199 15.23 -9.25 1.37
CA VAL A 199 15.94 -8.08 1.95
C VAL A 199 16.28 -7.02 0.90
N ASP A 200 16.77 -7.43 -0.28
CA ASP A 200 17.14 -6.49 -1.33
C ASP A 200 15.92 -5.80 -1.96
N ASN A 201 14.83 -6.53 -2.12
CA ASN A 201 13.58 -6.00 -2.68
C ASN A 201 12.88 -5.07 -1.68
N LEU A 202 12.85 -5.47 -0.41
CA LEU A 202 12.38 -4.63 0.69
C LEU A 202 13.16 -3.32 0.76
N LYS A 203 14.50 -3.39 0.71
CA LYS A 203 15.36 -2.21 0.73
C LYS A 203 15.04 -1.26 -0.42
N LYS A 204 14.84 -1.77 -1.64
CA LYS A 204 14.46 -0.95 -2.80
C LYS A 204 13.09 -0.28 -2.62
N ILE A 205 12.09 -1.01 -2.10
CA ILE A 205 10.79 -0.40 -1.76
C ILE A 205 10.96 0.68 -0.69
N CYS A 206 11.73 0.41 0.36
CA CYS A 206 11.93 1.34 1.45
C CYS A 206 12.64 2.61 0.97
N ASN A 207 13.69 2.51 0.15
CA ASN A 207 14.35 3.66 -0.44
C ASN A 207 13.38 4.48 -1.31
N GLU A 208 12.54 3.82 -2.10
CA GLU A 208 11.54 4.50 -2.93
C GLU A 208 10.48 5.24 -2.09
N LEU A 209 10.00 4.63 -1.02
CA LEU A 209 8.91 5.18 -0.21
C LEU A 209 9.39 6.19 0.83
N PHE A 210 10.46 5.88 1.55
CA PHE A 210 10.95 6.67 2.68
C PHE A 210 12.09 7.63 2.31
N GLY A 211 12.64 7.51 1.10
CA GLY A 211 13.81 8.25 0.64
C GLY A 211 15.12 7.53 0.95
N GLU A 212 16.19 7.97 0.29
CA GLU A 212 17.59 7.68 0.63
C GLU A 212 18.21 8.89 1.34
#